data_AF-A0A535K0P0-F1
#
_entry.id   AF-A0A535K0P0-F1
#
_cell.length_a   1.000
_cell.length_b   1.000
_cell.length_c   1.000
_cell.angle_alpha   90.00
_cell.angle_beta   90.00
_cell.angle_gamma   90.00
#
_symmetry.space_group_name_H-M   'P 1'
#
loop_
_entity.id
_entity.type
_entity.pdbx_description
1 polymer ?
#
loop_
_entity_poly.entity_id
_entity_poly.type
_entity_poly.pdbx_seq_one_letter_code
_entity_poly.pdbx_strand_id
1 'polypeptide(L)'
;MAVHVADAGRAETITYRASNARGHGDSMPPMWEGRSMKIPLGLALPVLLAIAACAPQAAAPSASPTTAPTTAPTVAATVAPTPTSPIPTVPAAVAVEVPVKGAALLVLDITSAVCTPRASCVASLPKIAALIKKARDAKVPLIYSQTTAAGSTILPEVAPQTGEPSVTTRADKFFNTTLDQLMKDRAVTTAVIVGSAANGAVLYTAFGANLRGYTVVVAEDGISGEPEFSVTLTRWQLLNQPGFANADNTPLKAMAVTLSSSEKISFK
;
A
#
# COMPACT_ATOMS: atom_id res chain seq x y z
N MET A 1 -38.24 -41.51 24.21
CA MET A 1 -37.71 -41.26 25.59
C MET A 1 -36.27 -40.82 25.42
N ALA A 2 -35.78 -39.67 25.86
CA ALA A 2 -36.37 -38.49 26.47
C ALA A 2 -35.48 -37.29 26.10
N VAL A 3 -36.10 -36.13 25.96
CA VAL A 3 -35.50 -34.80 25.81
C VAL A 3 -35.11 -34.27 27.19
N HIS A 4 -33.99 -33.53 27.29
CA HIS A 4 -33.69 -32.39 28.19
C HIS A 4 -32.15 -32.22 28.28
N VAL A 5 -31.50 -31.06 28.45
CA VAL A 5 -31.87 -29.63 28.55
C VAL A 5 -30.57 -28.83 28.32
N ALA A 6 -30.72 -27.62 27.78
CA ALA A 6 -29.67 -26.63 27.59
C ALA A 6 -29.04 -26.16 28.92
N ASP A 7 -27.78 -25.76 28.88
CA ASP A 7 -27.30 -24.70 29.77
C ASP A 7 -26.42 -23.72 28.99
N ALA A 8 -26.77 -22.45 29.14
CA ALA A 8 -26.17 -21.29 28.51
C ALA A 8 -25.39 -20.54 29.58
N GLY A 9 -24.10 -20.27 29.37
CA GLY A 9 -23.35 -19.55 30.39
C GLY A 9 -21.91 -19.20 30.04
N ARG A 10 -21.74 -18.13 29.23
CA ARG A 10 -20.98 -16.91 29.59
C ARG A 10 -20.71 -16.06 28.36
N ALA A 11 -21.49 -14.98 28.23
CA ALA A 11 -21.11 -13.81 27.45
C ALA A 11 -20.30 -12.88 28.36
N GLU A 12 -19.02 -12.67 28.07
CA GLU A 12 -18.26 -11.58 28.69
C GLU A 12 -18.64 -10.27 28.00
N THR A 13 -19.18 -9.36 28.79
CA THR A 13 -19.56 -8.01 28.36
C THR A 13 -18.34 -7.11 28.47
N ILE A 14 -17.79 -6.67 27.33
CA ILE A 14 -16.75 -5.64 27.30
C ILE A 14 -17.44 -4.29 27.52
N THR A 15 -17.41 -3.78 28.75
CA THR A 15 -17.80 -2.40 29.06
C THR A 15 -16.71 -1.43 28.63
N TYR A 16 -16.99 -0.63 27.61
CA TYR A 16 -16.19 0.53 27.22
C TYR A 16 -16.44 1.68 28.21
N ARG A 17 -15.44 2.00 29.05
CA ARG A 17 -15.46 3.22 29.88
C ARG A 17 -15.15 4.42 29.02
N ALA A 18 -16.15 5.28 28.79
CA ALA A 18 -15.96 6.63 28.30
C ALA A 18 -15.25 7.47 29.39
N SER A 19 -14.07 8.00 29.09
CA SER A 19 -13.42 9.02 29.91
C SER A 19 -13.82 10.41 29.41
N ASN A 20 -14.39 11.19 30.33
CA ASN A 20 -14.90 12.54 30.13
C ASN A 20 -13.86 13.51 29.56
N ALA A 21 -14.23 14.20 28.48
CA ALA A 21 -13.62 15.45 28.06
C ALA A 21 -14.08 16.56 29.02
N ARG A 22 -13.13 17.20 29.72
CA ARG A 22 -13.31 18.53 30.30
C ARG A 22 -12.42 19.50 29.55
N GLY A 23 -13.03 20.49 28.93
CA GLY A 23 -12.34 21.56 28.25
C GLY A 23 -11.66 22.51 29.23
N HIS A 24 -10.57 23.11 28.77
CA HIS A 24 -10.16 24.45 29.18
C HIS A 24 -9.45 25.10 27.99
N GLY A 25 -10.02 26.23 27.56
CA GLY A 25 -9.38 27.14 26.63
C GLY A 25 -8.32 28.00 27.31
N ASP A 26 -7.68 28.78 26.44
CA ASP A 26 -6.82 29.93 26.67
C ASP A 26 -5.41 29.68 27.21
N SER A 27 -4.44 29.84 26.30
CA SER A 27 -3.44 30.93 26.32
C SER A 27 -2.08 30.47 25.74
N MET A 28 -1.69 31.08 24.61
CA MET A 28 -0.28 31.11 24.17
C MET A 28 0.46 32.23 24.91
N PRO A 29 1.73 31.99 25.27
CA PRO A 29 2.76 33.04 25.26
C PRO A 29 4.03 32.59 24.47
N PRO A 30 5.00 33.50 24.21
CA PRO A 30 5.65 33.62 22.91
C PRO A 30 7.07 33.04 22.79
N MET A 31 7.62 33.22 21.58
CA MET A 31 8.98 32.92 21.13
C MET A 31 10.12 33.48 22.00
N TRP A 32 11.28 32.81 21.83
CA TRP A 32 12.66 33.30 21.95
C TRP A 32 13.27 33.44 23.35
N GLU A 33 14.28 32.62 23.66
CA GLU A 33 15.68 33.07 23.90
C GLU A 33 16.61 31.86 24.13
N GLY A 34 17.79 31.87 23.50
CA GLY A 34 18.79 30.82 23.65
C GLY A 34 19.46 30.79 25.02
N ARG A 35 19.72 29.59 25.53
CA ARG A 35 20.77 29.39 26.55
C ARG A 35 21.34 27.98 26.46
N SER A 36 22.60 27.89 26.04
CA SER A 36 23.43 26.69 26.16
C SER A 36 23.49 26.24 27.62
N MET A 37 23.16 24.98 27.88
CA MET A 37 23.44 24.34 29.17
C MET A 37 24.40 23.17 28.94
N LYS A 38 25.61 23.32 29.47
CA LYS A 38 26.68 22.31 29.50
C LYS A 38 26.28 21.21 30.48
N ILE A 39 26.28 19.96 30.03
CA ILE A 39 26.07 18.77 30.86
C ILE A 39 27.41 18.36 31.47
N PRO A 40 27.55 18.25 32.81
CA PRO A 40 28.78 17.78 33.42
C PRO A 40 28.90 16.26 33.29
N LEU A 41 30.08 15.86 32.82
CA LEU A 41 30.62 14.51 32.76
C LEU A 41 30.75 13.94 34.18
N GLY A 42 30.09 12.81 34.47
CA GLY A 42 30.07 12.20 35.80
C GLY A 42 30.19 10.67 35.74
N LEU A 43 31.40 10.20 36.07
CA LEU A 43 31.78 8.90 36.66
C LEU A 43 31.37 7.59 35.94
N ALA A 44 32.34 7.05 35.20
CA ALA A 44 32.45 5.63 34.88
C ALA A 44 32.94 4.85 36.12
N LEU A 45 32.19 3.83 36.53
CA LEU A 45 32.64 2.81 37.49
C LEU A 45 33.37 1.69 36.73
N PRO A 46 34.56 1.24 37.18
CA PRO A 46 35.24 0.09 36.59
C PRO A 46 34.67 -1.21 37.18
N VAL A 47 34.13 -2.08 36.33
CA VAL A 47 33.82 -3.47 36.69
C VAL A 47 35.13 -4.26 36.62
N LEU A 48 35.68 -4.62 37.78
CA LEU A 48 36.79 -5.56 37.89
C LEU A 48 36.34 -6.96 37.46
N LEU A 49 36.97 -7.48 36.40
CA LEU A 49 36.81 -8.86 35.93
C LEU A 49 37.72 -9.76 36.77
N ALA A 50 37.15 -10.49 37.74
CA ALA A 50 37.86 -11.51 38.49
C ALA A 50 37.84 -12.84 37.71
N ILE A 51 38.99 -13.25 37.19
CA ILE A 51 39.18 -14.52 36.48
C ILE A 51 39.51 -15.58 37.54
N ALA A 52 38.53 -16.37 37.97
CA ALA A 52 38.75 -17.53 38.81
C ALA A 52 38.93 -18.77 37.91
N ALA A 53 40.20 -19.17 37.73
CA ALA A 53 40.54 -20.46 37.13
C ALA A 53 40.24 -21.57 38.14
N CYS A 54 39.24 -22.40 37.86
CA CYS A 54 38.99 -23.63 38.60
C CYS A 54 39.40 -24.83 37.74
N ALA A 55 40.31 -25.64 38.29
CA ALA A 55 40.82 -26.86 37.67
C ALA A 55 39.72 -27.92 37.51
N PRO A 56 39.81 -28.81 36.50
CA PRO A 56 38.79 -29.82 36.25
C PRO A 56 38.81 -30.91 37.34
N GLN A 57 37.65 -31.08 38.00
CA GLN A 57 37.38 -32.16 38.93
C GLN A 57 37.07 -33.44 38.15
N ALA A 58 37.82 -34.50 38.41
CA ALA A 58 37.62 -35.82 37.81
C ALA A 58 36.28 -36.41 38.26
N ALA A 59 35.38 -36.66 37.31
CA ALA A 59 34.09 -37.29 37.55
C ALA A 59 34.22 -38.83 37.56
N ALA A 60 33.53 -39.45 38.52
CA ALA A 60 33.40 -40.88 38.71
C ALA A 60 32.67 -41.59 37.54
N PRO A 61 32.87 -42.91 37.34
CA PRO A 61 32.25 -43.65 36.25
C PRO A 61 30.74 -43.78 36.47
N SER A 62 29.96 -43.10 35.63
CA SER A 62 28.50 -43.29 35.55
C SER A 62 28.19 -44.39 34.52
N ALA A 63 27.33 -45.32 34.92
CA ALA A 63 26.90 -46.45 34.10
C ALA A 63 26.29 -45.99 32.78
N SER A 64 26.68 -46.65 31.68
CA SER A 64 26.14 -46.43 30.35
C SER A 64 24.62 -46.67 30.33
N PRO A 65 23.78 -45.72 29.86
CA PRO A 65 22.41 -46.04 29.54
C PRO A 65 22.38 -46.89 28.26
N THR A 66 21.75 -48.06 28.34
CA THR A 66 21.40 -48.90 27.20
C THR A 66 20.58 -48.09 26.20
N THR A 67 21.15 -47.77 25.04
CA THR A 67 20.41 -47.18 23.92
C THR A 67 19.42 -48.20 23.38
N ALA A 68 18.14 -48.05 23.70
CA ALA A 68 17.07 -48.68 22.95
C ALA A 68 17.02 -48.04 21.54
N PRO A 69 16.90 -48.82 20.46
CA PRO A 69 16.78 -48.26 19.12
C PRO A 69 15.44 -47.52 19.02
N THR A 70 15.50 -46.19 18.97
CA THR A 70 14.34 -45.36 18.63
C THR A 70 14.12 -45.50 17.13
N THR A 71 13.19 -46.36 16.74
CA THR A 71 12.63 -46.33 15.38
C THR A 71 11.73 -45.10 15.32
N ALA A 72 12.28 -43.97 14.85
CA ALA A 72 11.46 -42.82 14.49
C ALA A 72 10.48 -43.29 13.39
N PRO A 73 9.17 -43.02 13.51
CA PRO A 73 8.25 -43.35 12.45
C PRO A 73 8.64 -42.52 11.21
N THR A 74 9.04 -43.20 10.14
CA THR A 74 9.20 -42.58 8.83
C THR A 74 7.83 -42.10 8.38
N VAL A 75 7.55 -40.81 8.56
CA VAL A 75 6.40 -40.18 7.93
C VAL A 75 6.68 -40.23 6.43
N ALA A 76 5.97 -41.12 5.73
CA ALA A 76 6.00 -41.16 4.28
C ALA A 76 5.68 -39.74 3.78
N ALA A 77 6.61 -39.16 3.00
CA ALA A 77 6.41 -37.87 2.39
C ALA A 77 5.13 -37.94 1.54
N THR A 78 4.05 -37.34 2.04
CA THR A 78 2.84 -37.13 1.25
C THR A 78 3.26 -36.17 0.15
N VAL A 79 3.31 -36.66 -1.10
CA VAL A 79 3.56 -35.82 -2.26
C VAL A 79 2.45 -34.76 -2.25
N ALA A 80 2.82 -33.52 -1.93
CA ALA A 80 1.87 -32.42 -1.98
C ALA A 80 1.31 -32.36 -3.41
N PRO A 81 -0.02 -32.32 -3.59
CA PRO A 81 -0.60 -32.20 -4.91
C PRO A 81 -0.04 -30.95 -5.58
N THR A 82 0.41 -31.07 -6.82
CA THR A 82 0.91 -29.93 -7.60
C THR A 82 -0.18 -28.86 -7.63
N PRO A 83 0.02 -27.66 -7.05
CA PRO A 83 -1.01 -26.64 -7.03
C PRO A 83 -1.25 -26.16 -8.45
N THR A 84 -2.30 -26.70 -9.07
CA THR A 84 -2.74 -26.34 -10.42
C THR A 84 -3.84 -25.29 -10.27
N SER A 85 -3.54 -24.16 -9.62
CA SER A 85 -4.47 -23.05 -9.61
C SER A 85 -4.28 -22.30 -10.94
N PRO A 86 -5.27 -22.29 -11.85
CA PRO A 86 -5.14 -21.58 -13.12
C PRO A 86 -4.98 -20.08 -12.85
N ILE A 87 -4.14 -19.41 -13.66
CA ILE A 87 -4.07 -17.95 -13.64
C ILE A 87 -5.47 -17.42 -14.03
N PRO A 88 -6.12 -16.63 -13.17
CA PRO A 88 -7.48 -16.17 -13.44
C PRO A 88 -7.50 -15.25 -14.66
N THR A 89 -8.55 -15.37 -15.47
CA THR A 89 -8.77 -14.45 -16.60
C THR A 89 -9.24 -13.10 -16.06
N VAL A 90 -8.65 -12.01 -16.56
CA VAL A 90 -9.07 -10.64 -16.25
C VAL A 90 -10.05 -10.18 -17.35
N PRO A 91 -11.23 -9.64 -17.00
CA PRO A 91 -12.12 -9.00 -17.97
C PRO A 91 -11.42 -7.90 -18.77
N ALA A 92 -11.83 -7.72 -20.03
CA ALA A 92 -11.29 -6.67 -20.88
C ALA A 92 -11.65 -5.26 -20.36
N ALA A 93 -10.83 -4.27 -20.72
CA ALA A 93 -11.13 -2.86 -20.47
C ALA A 93 -12.50 -2.45 -21.06
N VAL A 94 -13.31 -1.75 -20.26
CA VAL A 94 -14.64 -1.25 -20.65
C VAL A 94 -14.58 0.25 -20.96
N ALA A 95 -15.56 0.75 -21.74
CA ALA A 95 -15.71 2.19 -21.96
C ALA A 95 -16.25 2.89 -20.71
N VAL A 96 -15.71 4.07 -20.40
CA VAL A 96 -16.15 4.89 -19.26
C VAL A 96 -16.28 6.35 -19.65
N GLU A 97 -17.38 6.96 -19.22
CA GLU A 97 -17.63 8.39 -19.33
C GLU A 97 -17.52 9.01 -17.94
N VAL A 98 -16.34 9.52 -17.61
CA VAL A 98 -16.05 10.07 -16.29
C VAL A 98 -16.61 11.50 -16.21
N PRO A 99 -17.49 11.81 -15.24
CA PRO A 99 -17.98 13.18 -15.07
C PRO A 99 -16.83 14.14 -14.76
N VAL A 100 -16.68 15.23 -15.51
CA VAL A 100 -15.63 16.25 -15.26
C VAL A 100 -15.74 16.79 -13.83
N LYS A 101 -16.98 17.01 -13.37
CA LYS A 101 -17.24 17.42 -11.99
C LYS A 101 -16.92 16.27 -11.05
N GLY A 102 -15.90 16.49 -10.21
CA GLY A 102 -15.43 15.49 -9.25
C GLY A 102 -14.47 14.46 -9.82
N ALA A 103 -13.97 14.65 -11.05
CA ALA A 103 -12.85 13.86 -11.57
C ALA A 103 -11.50 14.42 -11.10
N ALA A 104 -10.51 13.54 -10.96
CA ALA A 104 -9.10 13.89 -11.04
C ALA A 104 -8.32 12.80 -11.77
N LEU A 105 -7.25 13.19 -12.47
CA LEU A 105 -6.26 12.25 -13.01
C LEU A 105 -5.06 12.19 -12.08
N LEU A 106 -4.75 11.00 -11.56
CA LEU A 106 -3.58 10.71 -10.78
C LEU A 106 -2.49 10.10 -11.67
N VAL A 107 -1.33 10.75 -11.74
CA VAL A 107 -0.16 10.28 -12.50
C VAL A 107 0.91 9.83 -11.52
N LEU A 108 1.02 8.52 -11.34
CA LEU A 108 1.80 7.96 -10.24
C LEU A 108 3.20 7.56 -10.69
N ASP A 109 4.21 8.20 -10.08
CA ASP A 109 5.60 7.72 -10.06
C ASP A 109 6.26 7.53 -11.43
N ILE A 110 5.79 8.25 -12.47
CA ILE A 110 6.45 8.31 -13.79
C ILE A 110 7.69 9.19 -13.71
N THR A 111 8.72 8.66 -13.05
CA THR A 111 9.94 9.37 -12.67
C THR A 111 11.18 8.67 -13.22
N SER A 112 12.30 9.39 -13.32
CA SER A 112 13.57 8.85 -13.78
C SER A 112 14.05 7.66 -12.95
N ALA A 113 13.89 7.67 -11.62
CA ALA A 113 14.27 6.53 -10.79
C ALA A 113 13.40 5.27 -11.03
N VAL A 114 12.16 5.45 -11.48
CA VAL A 114 11.23 4.34 -11.72
C VAL A 114 11.32 3.85 -13.16
N CYS A 115 11.33 4.74 -14.13
CA CYS A 115 11.09 4.39 -15.52
C CYS A 115 12.37 4.18 -16.32
N THR A 116 13.47 4.88 -16.02
CA THR A 116 14.76 4.65 -16.70
C THR A 116 15.22 3.20 -16.67
N PRO A 117 15.12 2.44 -15.55
CA PRO A 117 15.49 1.02 -15.54
C PRO A 117 14.40 0.08 -16.06
N ARG A 118 13.22 0.58 -16.48
CA ARG A 118 12.01 -0.20 -16.76
C ARG A 118 11.44 0.11 -18.14
N ALA A 119 11.74 -0.75 -19.11
CA ALA A 119 11.30 -0.58 -20.50
C ALA A 119 9.77 -0.50 -20.62
N SER A 120 9.01 -1.24 -19.80
CA SER A 120 7.55 -1.19 -19.83
C SER A 120 7.00 0.17 -19.35
N CYS A 121 7.67 0.83 -18.40
CA CYS A 121 7.28 2.17 -18.00
C CYS A 121 7.46 3.16 -19.16
N VAL A 122 8.63 3.17 -19.79
CA VAL A 122 8.91 4.07 -20.92
C VAL A 122 7.93 3.83 -22.07
N ALA A 123 7.59 2.56 -22.35
CA ALA A 123 6.62 2.21 -23.38
C ALA A 123 5.19 2.72 -23.10
N SER A 124 4.82 2.94 -21.83
CA SER A 124 3.49 3.46 -21.46
C SER A 124 3.35 4.98 -21.63
N LEU A 125 4.46 5.73 -21.75
CA LEU A 125 4.46 7.20 -21.78
C LEU A 125 3.52 7.81 -22.84
N PRO A 126 3.44 7.31 -24.09
CA PRO A 126 2.54 7.89 -25.08
C PRO A 126 1.06 7.78 -24.69
N LYS A 127 0.65 6.67 -24.07
CA LYS A 127 -0.72 6.46 -23.59
C LYS A 127 -1.04 7.36 -22.40
N ILE A 128 -0.10 7.50 -21.47
CA ILE A 128 -0.21 8.41 -20.33
C ILE A 128 -0.31 9.87 -20.81
N ALA A 129 0.57 10.31 -21.70
CA ALA A 129 0.57 11.66 -22.24
C ALA A 129 -0.73 12.00 -22.99
N ALA A 130 -1.29 11.04 -23.76
CA ALA A 130 -2.58 11.21 -24.41
C ALA A 130 -3.73 11.39 -23.41
N LEU A 131 -3.75 10.60 -22.32
CA LEU A 131 -4.77 10.72 -21.29
C LEU A 131 -4.62 12.01 -20.47
N ILE A 132 -3.39 12.43 -20.17
CA ILE A 132 -3.07 13.74 -19.57
C ILE A 132 -3.64 14.86 -20.43
N LYS A 133 -3.40 14.81 -21.76
CA LYS A 133 -3.94 15.80 -22.68
C LYS A 133 -5.48 15.85 -22.62
N LYS A 134 -6.15 14.69 -22.69
CA LYS A 134 -7.62 14.62 -22.56
C LYS A 134 -8.13 15.23 -21.25
N ALA A 135 -7.48 14.92 -20.14
CA ALA A 135 -7.85 15.47 -18.83
C ALA A 135 -7.69 17.00 -18.80
N ARG A 136 -6.56 17.53 -19.27
CA ARG A 136 -6.29 18.97 -19.35
C ARG A 136 -7.29 19.70 -20.27
N ASP A 137 -7.56 19.15 -21.45
CA ASP A 137 -8.54 19.70 -22.40
C ASP A 137 -9.94 19.79 -21.76
N ALA A 138 -10.30 18.80 -20.95
CA ALA A 138 -11.57 18.75 -20.20
C ALA A 138 -11.53 19.51 -18.86
N LYS A 139 -10.42 20.18 -18.52
CA LYS A 139 -10.20 20.89 -17.25
C LYS A 139 -10.32 19.99 -16.00
N VAL A 140 -10.05 18.70 -16.15
CA VAL A 140 -9.94 17.76 -15.03
C VAL A 140 -8.61 18.03 -14.33
N PRO A 141 -8.59 18.19 -12.98
CA PRO A 141 -7.36 18.41 -12.24
C PRO A 141 -6.42 17.21 -12.32
N LEU A 142 -5.13 17.48 -12.49
CA LEU A 142 -4.07 16.49 -12.39
C LEU A 142 -3.40 16.56 -11.02
N ILE A 143 -3.08 15.41 -10.45
CA ILE A 143 -2.28 15.29 -9.22
C ILE A 143 -1.21 14.22 -9.46
N TYR A 144 0.03 14.56 -9.17
CA TYR A 144 1.17 13.69 -9.39
C TYR A 144 1.65 13.00 -8.11
N SER A 145 2.38 11.91 -8.27
CA SER A 145 3.21 11.38 -7.19
C SER A 145 4.64 11.11 -7.62
N GLN A 146 5.54 11.12 -6.65
CA GLN A 146 6.93 10.73 -6.81
C GLN A 146 7.34 9.72 -5.73
N THR A 147 8.38 8.95 -6.04
CA THR A 147 9.05 8.10 -5.05
C THR A 147 9.99 8.94 -4.17
N THR A 148 10.44 8.36 -3.06
CA THR A 148 11.43 8.99 -2.17
C THR A 148 12.88 8.89 -2.68
N ALA A 149 13.10 8.46 -3.93
CA ALA A 149 14.43 8.32 -4.49
C ALA A 149 15.08 9.70 -4.72
N ALA A 150 16.25 9.91 -4.11
CA ALA A 150 16.96 11.19 -4.19
C ALA A 150 17.35 11.52 -5.64
N GLY A 151 17.14 12.77 -6.06
CA GLY A 151 17.44 13.24 -7.42
C GLY A 151 16.48 12.71 -8.50
N SER A 152 15.45 11.95 -8.14
CA SER A 152 14.43 11.51 -9.09
C SER A 152 13.56 12.69 -9.51
N THR A 153 13.24 12.75 -10.80
CA THR A 153 12.37 13.78 -11.38
C THR A 153 11.30 13.13 -12.24
N ILE A 154 10.13 13.76 -12.34
CA ILE A 154 9.08 13.31 -13.27
C ILE A 154 9.60 13.44 -14.71
N LEU A 155 9.33 12.43 -15.54
CA LEU A 155 9.83 12.40 -16.91
C LEU A 155 9.23 13.55 -17.77
N PRO A 156 10.02 14.18 -18.66
CA PRO A 156 9.59 15.34 -19.45
C PRO A 156 8.31 15.14 -20.26
N GLU A 157 8.10 13.92 -20.79
CA GLU A 157 6.97 13.54 -21.65
C GLU A 157 5.62 13.69 -20.93
N VAL A 158 5.62 13.62 -19.61
CA VAL A 158 4.41 13.70 -18.77
C VAL A 158 4.53 14.78 -17.68
N ALA A 159 5.45 15.73 -17.86
CA ALA A 159 5.79 16.72 -16.85
C ALA A 159 4.55 17.48 -16.32
N PRO A 160 4.48 17.76 -15.00
CA PRO A 160 3.44 18.60 -14.43
C PRO A 160 3.49 20.02 -15.00
N GLN A 161 2.32 20.63 -15.16
CA GLN A 161 2.16 22.06 -15.44
C GLN A 161 2.06 22.86 -14.14
N THR A 162 2.23 24.18 -14.24
CA THR A 162 2.03 25.09 -13.10
C THR A 162 0.65 24.90 -12.48
N GLY A 163 0.61 24.65 -11.17
CA GLY A 163 -0.63 24.43 -10.42
C GLY A 163 -1.07 22.97 -10.31
N GLU A 164 -0.38 22.02 -10.96
CA GLU A 164 -0.60 20.58 -10.78
C GLU A 164 0.25 20.06 -9.62
N PRO A 165 -0.34 19.78 -8.45
CA PRO A 165 0.42 19.42 -7.25
C PRO A 165 1.02 18.00 -7.35
N SER A 166 2.06 17.75 -6.55
CA SER A 166 2.67 16.43 -6.39
C SER A 166 2.79 16.07 -4.91
N VAL A 167 2.64 14.79 -4.60
CA VAL A 167 3.01 14.20 -3.30
C VAL A 167 4.21 13.27 -3.44
N THR A 168 4.94 13.04 -2.36
CA THR A 168 6.11 12.15 -2.36
C THR A 168 6.02 11.17 -1.20
N THR A 169 5.95 9.87 -1.49
CA THR A 169 5.89 8.80 -0.49
C THR A 169 6.22 7.44 -1.11
N ARG A 170 6.02 6.36 -0.35
CA ARG A 170 6.14 4.97 -0.81
C ARG A 170 4.92 4.55 -1.64
N ALA A 171 4.62 3.25 -1.72
CA ALA A 171 3.65 2.71 -2.69
C ALA A 171 2.23 3.29 -2.53
N ASP A 172 1.67 3.29 -1.31
CA ASP A 172 0.39 3.97 -1.05
C ASP A 172 0.59 5.49 -1.04
N LYS A 173 0.04 6.19 -2.04
CA LYS A 173 0.20 7.65 -2.16
C LYS A 173 -0.57 8.45 -1.13
N PHE A 174 -1.47 7.83 -0.36
CA PHE A 174 -2.12 8.46 0.77
C PHE A 174 -1.31 8.36 2.07
N PHE A 175 -0.33 7.45 2.15
CA PHE A 175 0.41 7.21 3.37
C PHE A 175 1.33 8.39 3.71
N ASN A 176 1.02 9.09 4.80
CA ASN A 176 1.74 10.28 5.29
C ASN A 176 1.88 11.39 4.22
N THR A 177 0.83 11.63 3.43
CA THR A 177 0.79 12.72 2.45
C THR A 177 -0.49 13.54 2.58
N THR A 178 -0.54 14.65 1.84
CA THR A 178 -1.73 15.49 1.69
C THR A 178 -2.63 15.07 0.52
N LEU A 179 -2.43 13.89 -0.09
CA LEU A 179 -3.18 13.49 -1.30
C LEU A 179 -4.69 13.53 -1.08
N ASP A 180 -5.18 13.00 0.04
CA ASP A 180 -6.61 13.01 0.36
C ASP A 180 -7.15 14.43 0.52
N GLN A 181 -6.38 15.32 1.14
CA GLN A 181 -6.75 16.73 1.25
C GLN A 181 -6.81 17.40 -0.13
N LEU A 182 -5.80 17.19 -0.98
CA LEU A 182 -5.77 17.74 -2.34
C LEU A 182 -6.98 17.30 -3.17
N MET A 183 -7.37 16.03 -3.05
CA MET A 183 -8.55 15.47 -3.71
C MET A 183 -9.85 16.07 -3.15
N LYS A 184 -9.99 16.18 -1.82
CA LYS A 184 -11.16 16.80 -1.17
C LYS A 184 -11.32 18.28 -1.51
N ASP A 185 -10.23 19.04 -1.52
CA ASP A 185 -10.24 20.46 -1.89
C ASP A 185 -10.72 20.69 -3.33
N ARG A 186 -10.64 19.66 -4.19
CA ARG A 186 -11.12 19.67 -5.58
C ARG A 186 -12.48 18.98 -5.74
N ALA A 187 -13.14 18.63 -4.64
CA ALA A 187 -14.40 17.89 -4.61
C ALA A 187 -14.36 16.59 -5.44
N VAL A 188 -13.21 15.91 -5.45
CA VAL A 188 -13.03 14.68 -6.22
C VAL A 188 -13.89 13.57 -5.62
N THR A 189 -14.56 12.82 -6.49
CA THR A 189 -15.30 11.60 -6.18
C THR A 189 -14.82 10.43 -7.04
N THR A 190 -14.24 10.71 -8.20
CA THR A 190 -13.69 9.70 -9.12
C THR A 190 -12.24 10.01 -9.46
N ALA A 191 -11.35 9.05 -9.18
CA ALA A 191 -9.94 9.12 -9.53
C ALA A 191 -9.66 8.25 -10.76
N VAL A 192 -9.14 8.84 -11.83
CA VAL A 192 -8.53 8.11 -12.94
C VAL A 192 -7.04 7.93 -12.62
N ILE A 193 -6.50 6.73 -12.75
CA ILE A 193 -5.13 6.39 -12.31
C ILE A 193 -4.32 5.78 -13.46
N VAL A 194 -3.10 6.27 -13.59
CA VAL A 194 -2.00 5.74 -14.42
C VAL A 194 -0.72 5.75 -13.61
N GLY A 195 0.28 4.93 -13.96
CA GLY A 195 1.56 4.99 -13.26
C GLY A 195 2.40 3.72 -13.23
N SER A 196 3.49 3.79 -12.47
CA SER A 196 4.43 2.68 -12.28
C SER A 196 4.89 2.60 -10.82
N ALA A 197 5.06 1.44 -10.19
CA ALA A 197 4.73 0.11 -10.71
C ALA A 197 3.25 -0.24 -10.47
N ALA A 198 2.70 -1.08 -11.35
CA ALA A 198 1.33 -1.58 -11.30
C ALA A 198 1.03 -2.24 -9.95
N ASN A 199 1.85 -3.20 -9.52
CA ASN A 199 1.70 -3.95 -8.27
C ASN A 199 2.20 -3.17 -7.03
N GLY A 200 2.55 -1.89 -7.22
CA GLY A 200 3.02 -0.99 -6.19
C GLY A 200 2.16 0.26 -6.15
N ALA A 201 2.67 1.36 -6.69
CA ALA A 201 2.05 2.67 -6.65
C ALA A 201 0.58 2.65 -7.07
N VAL A 202 0.26 1.97 -8.19
CA VAL A 202 -1.12 1.90 -8.71
C VAL A 202 -2.02 1.09 -7.79
N LEU A 203 -1.65 -0.16 -7.49
CA LEU A 203 -2.48 -1.08 -6.72
C LEU A 203 -2.82 -0.53 -5.32
N TYR A 204 -1.81 -0.11 -4.56
CA TYR A 204 -2.01 0.33 -3.18
C TYR A 204 -2.72 1.68 -3.10
N THR A 205 -2.51 2.57 -4.07
CA THR A 205 -3.21 3.85 -4.12
C THR A 205 -4.66 3.66 -4.55
N ALA A 206 -4.96 2.76 -5.49
CA ALA A 206 -6.33 2.43 -5.85
C ALA A 206 -7.12 1.89 -4.65
N PHE A 207 -6.55 0.94 -3.91
CA PHE A 207 -7.14 0.42 -2.67
C PHE A 207 -7.31 1.53 -1.61
N GLY A 208 -6.28 2.35 -1.42
CA GLY A 208 -6.32 3.50 -0.52
C GLY A 208 -7.39 4.53 -0.91
N ALA A 209 -7.67 4.69 -2.21
CA ALA A 209 -8.72 5.58 -2.71
C ALA A 209 -10.11 4.99 -2.44
N ASN A 210 -10.31 3.69 -2.69
CA ASN A 210 -11.57 3.02 -2.41
C ASN A 210 -11.91 3.01 -0.90
N LEU A 211 -10.93 2.78 -0.03
CA LEU A 211 -11.06 2.93 1.42
C LEU A 211 -11.56 4.32 1.86
N ARG A 212 -11.27 5.36 1.07
CA ARG A 212 -11.65 6.75 1.34
C ARG A 212 -12.94 7.18 0.65
N GLY A 213 -13.63 6.25 -0.04
CA GLY A 213 -14.90 6.53 -0.70
C GLY A 213 -14.79 6.99 -2.15
N TYR A 214 -13.59 7.00 -2.74
CA TYR A 214 -13.43 7.36 -4.16
C TYR A 214 -13.77 6.17 -5.06
N THR A 215 -14.47 6.43 -6.16
CA THR A 215 -14.56 5.53 -7.31
C THR A 215 -13.26 5.62 -8.10
N VAL A 216 -12.76 4.51 -8.62
CA VAL A 216 -11.47 4.48 -9.33
C VAL A 216 -11.65 3.94 -10.74
N VAL A 217 -11.00 4.59 -11.70
CA VAL A 217 -10.76 4.07 -13.04
C VAL A 217 -9.27 3.91 -13.22
N VAL A 218 -8.79 2.72 -13.57
CA VAL A 218 -7.39 2.51 -13.95
C VAL A 218 -7.31 2.38 -15.46
N ALA A 219 -6.47 3.19 -16.11
CA ALA A 219 -6.17 3.02 -17.53
C ALA A 219 -5.10 1.94 -17.67
N GLU A 220 -5.48 0.72 -18.04
CA GLU A 220 -4.61 -0.46 -18.03
C GLU A 220 -3.45 -0.38 -19.04
N ASP A 221 -3.59 0.45 -20.07
CA ASP A 221 -2.54 0.76 -21.05
C ASP A 221 -1.61 1.90 -20.60
N GLY A 222 -1.88 2.51 -19.44
CA GLY A 222 -1.06 3.52 -18.77
C GLY A 222 -0.47 3.04 -17.44
N ILE A 223 -0.50 1.72 -17.17
CA ILE A 223 0.21 1.11 -16.05
C ILE A 223 1.35 0.22 -16.54
N SER A 224 2.38 0.05 -15.72
CA SER A 224 3.58 -0.69 -16.09
C SER A 224 4.17 -1.45 -14.91
N GLY A 225 4.90 -2.53 -15.17
CA GLY A 225 5.58 -3.28 -14.13
C GLY A 225 6.32 -4.49 -14.68
N GLU A 226 7.41 -4.84 -14.02
CA GLU A 226 8.25 -5.99 -14.38
C GLU A 226 8.36 -6.99 -13.20
N PRO A 227 8.23 -8.30 -13.46
CA PRO A 227 7.92 -8.91 -14.76
C PRO A 227 6.47 -8.64 -15.20
N GLU A 228 6.13 -8.93 -16.46
CA GLU A 228 4.75 -8.78 -17.03
C GLU A 228 3.65 -9.38 -16.14
N PHE A 229 3.96 -10.48 -15.45
CA PHE A 229 3.04 -11.09 -14.49
C PHE A 229 2.57 -10.11 -13.40
N SER A 230 3.39 -9.14 -12.99
CA SER A 230 3.01 -8.09 -12.04
C SER A 230 1.86 -7.22 -12.56
N VAL A 231 1.79 -6.96 -13.86
CA VAL A 231 0.66 -6.24 -14.47
C VAL A 231 -0.59 -7.12 -14.49
N THR A 232 -0.45 -8.39 -14.89
CA THR A 232 -1.56 -9.37 -14.87
C THR A 232 -2.17 -9.52 -13.47
N LEU A 233 -1.32 -9.72 -12.46
CA LEU A 233 -1.72 -9.79 -11.05
C LEU A 233 -2.44 -8.52 -10.62
N THR A 234 -1.88 -7.35 -10.96
CA THR A 234 -2.46 -6.06 -10.58
C THR A 234 -3.85 -5.88 -11.17
N ARG A 235 -4.02 -6.16 -12.46
CA ARG A 235 -5.32 -6.03 -13.12
C ARG A 235 -6.38 -6.93 -12.47
N TRP A 236 -6.02 -8.17 -12.16
CA TRP A 236 -6.91 -9.07 -11.42
C TRP A 236 -7.23 -8.53 -10.02
N GLN A 237 -6.21 -8.15 -9.25
CA GLN A 237 -6.38 -7.68 -7.87
C GLN A 237 -7.17 -6.38 -7.79
N LEU A 238 -7.01 -5.47 -8.75
CA LEU A 238 -7.77 -4.21 -8.82
C LEU A 238 -9.28 -4.47 -8.88
N LEU A 239 -9.72 -5.49 -9.64
CA LEU A 239 -11.13 -5.87 -9.73
C LEU A 239 -11.60 -6.75 -8.57
N ASN A 240 -10.68 -7.39 -7.84
CA ASN A 240 -10.96 -8.37 -6.78
C ASN A 240 -10.52 -7.89 -5.40
N GLN A 241 -10.47 -6.56 -5.18
CA GLN A 241 -10.11 -6.00 -3.88
C GLN A 241 -11.10 -6.44 -2.79
N PRO A 242 -10.62 -6.98 -1.66
CA PRO A 242 -11.48 -7.31 -0.52
C PRO A 242 -12.26 -6.07 -0.05
N GLY A 243 -13.59 -6.17 -0.03
CA GLY A 243 -14.48 -5.07 0.34
C GLY A 243 -14.84 -4.07 -0.77
N PHE A 244 -14.16 -4.11 -1.92
CA PHE A 244 -14.34 -3.15 -3.03
C PHE A 244 -14.39 -3.85 -4.40
N ALA A 245 -14.89 -5.08 -4.44
CA ALA A 245 -14.84 -5.92 -5.64
C ALA A 245 -15.71 -5.38 -6.78
N ASN A 246 -15.17 -5.44 -7.99
CA ASN A 246 -15.84 -5.22 -9.26
C ASN A 246 -15.42 -6.30 -10.26
N ALA A 247 -15.61 -7.57 -9.90
CA ALA A 247 -15.07 -8.72 -10.63
C ALA A 247 -15.52 -8.77 -12.11
N ASP A 248 -16.72 -8.28 -12.42
CA ASP A 248 -17.26 -8.23 -13.80
C ASP A 248 -16.82 -6.98 -14.58
N ASN A 249 -16.00 -6.13 -13.98
CA ASN A 249 -15.56 -4.85 -14.54
C ASN A 249 -16.72 -3.91 -14.94
N THR A 250 -17.78 -3.83 -14.13
CA THR A 250 -18.91 -2.93 -14.36
C THR A 250 -18.44 -1.48 -14.39
N PRO A 251 -18.73 -0.70 -15.46
CA PRO A 251 -18.29 0.68 -15.59
C PRO A 251 -18.68 1.56 -14.40
N LEU A 252 -17.72 2.28 -13.83
CA LEU A 252 -17.91 3.27 -12.76
C LEU A 252 -18.68 2.72 -11.54
N LYS A 253 -18.49 1.44 -11.21
CA LYS A 253 -19.04 0.87 -9.98
C LYS A 253 -18.56 1.68 -8.76
N ALA A 254 -19.51 2.21 -8.00
CA ALA A 254 -19.24 3.12 -6.89
C ALA A 254 -18.24 2.52 -5.90
N MET A 255 -17.25 3.31 -5.50
CA MET A 255 -16.21 2.94 -4.53
C MET A 255 -15.40 1.69 -4.89
N ALA A 256 -15.38 1.30 -6.16
CA ALA A 256 -14.61 0.18 -6.67
C ALA A 256 -13.73 0.63 -7.85
N VAL A 257 -12.86 -0.27 -8.31
CA VAL A 257 -12.05 -0.04 -9.51
C VAL A 257 -12.80 -0.50 -10.76
N THR A 258 -12.71 0.28 -11.83
CA THR A 258 -12.99 -0.14 -13.21
C THR A 258 -11.68 -0.14 -14.01
N LEU A 259 -11.40 -1.21 -14.75
CA LEU A 259 -10.34 -1.24 -15.75
C LEU A 259 -10.89 -0.68 -17.08
N SER A 260 -10.22 0.33 -17.60
CA SER A 260 -10.46 0.91 -18.93
C SER A 260 -9.13 1.05 -19.68
N SER A 261 -9.14 1.48 -20.94
CA SER A 261 -7.96 1.98 -21.64
C SER A 261 -8.03 3.49 -21.81
N SER A 262 -6.88 4.13 -22.02
CA SER A 262 -6.77 5.58 -22.27
C SER A 262 -7.66 6.04 -23.43
N GLU A 263 -7.87 5.19 -24.44
CA GLU A 263 -8.76 5.45 -25.58
C GLU A 263 -10.24 5.40 -25.19
N LYS A 264 -10.61 4.43 -24.34
CA LYS A 264 -11.97 4.16 -23.85
C LYS A 264 -12.42 5.08 -22.71
N ILE A 265 -11.51 5.87 -22.13
CA ILE A 265 -11.81 6.91 -21.15
C ILE A 265 -12.16 8.22 -21.89
N SER A 266 -13.31 8.78 -21.53
CA SER A 266 -13.72 10.14 -21.87
C SER A 266 -14.08 10.92 -20.62
N PHE A 267 -13.83 12.23 -20.64
CA PHE A 267 -14.25 13.16 -19.59
C PHE A 267 -15.39 14.01 -20.15
N LYS A 268 -16.55 14.01 -19.50
CA LYS A 268 -17.77 14.69 -19.97
C LYS A 268 -18.48 15.47 -18.88
#